data_AF-R7LW89-F1
#
_entry.id   AF-R7LW89-F1
#
_cell.length_a   1.000
_cell.length_b   1.000
_cell.length_c   1.000
_cell.angle_alpha   90.00
_cell.angle_beta   90.00
_cell.angle_gamma   90.00
#
_symmetry.space_group_name_H-M   'P 1'
#
loop_
_entity.id
_entity.type
_entity.pdbx_description
1 polymer ?
#
loop_
_entity_poly.entity_id
_entity_poly.type
_entity_poly.pdbx_seq_one_letter_code
_entity_poly.pdbx_strand_id
1 'polypeptide(L)'
;MRLKYLYIFGILFLVSSVTFADQFVPEFNQMKKIRCDIEEIIYNQDNSVVSKNKYFRIFNLDDENKKIYIQKAPVDGISYYESNRIDFYMQQMTDDFIMQTKATIDKENMKYTSDSVINYDSMFFGTRKARADGTCFAI
;
A
#
# COMPACT_ATOMS: atom_id res chain seq x y z
N MET A 1 -7.20 -54.72 29.97
CA MET A 1 -7.38 -53.71 28.90
C MET A 1 -7.22 -52.28 29.46
N ARG A 2 -6.02 -51.87 29.94
CA ARG A 2 -5.83 -50.52 30.52
C ARG A 2 -4.58 -49.76 30.07
N LEU A 3 -3.66 -50.39 29.32
CA LEU A 3 -2.42 -49.74 28.86
C LEU A 3 -2.49 -49.11 27.46
N LYS A 4 -3.53 -49.38 26.65
CA LYS A 4 -3.59 -48.93 25.25
C LYS A 4 -4.10 -47.50 25.06
N TYR A 5 -4.77 -46.93 26.05
CA TYR A 5 -5.36 -45.58 25.94
C TYR A 5 -4.42 -44.44 26.36
N LEU A 6 -3.31 -44.76 27.04
CA LEU A 6 -2.32 -43.75 27.47
C LEU A 6 -1.41 -43.26 26.33
N TYR A 7 -1.23 -44.07 25.28
CA TYR A 7 -0.41 -43.68 24.11
C TYR A 7 -1.11 -42.69 23.18
N ILE A 8 -2.45 -42.66 23.17
CA ILE A 8 -3.23 -41.75 22.31
C ILE A 8 -3.13 -40.30 22.81
N PHE A 9 -3.01 -40.08 24.11
CA PHE A 9 -2.83 -38.74 24.69
C PHE A 9 -1.40 -38.21 24.55
N GLY A 10 -0.38 -39.08 24.44
CA GLY A 10 1.01 -38.66 24.25
C GLY A 10 1.31 -38.16 22.84
N ILE A 11 0.64 -38.71 21.82
CA ILE A 11 0.85 -38.35 20.41
C ILE A 11 0.17 -37.02 20.05
N LEU A 12 -0.95 -36.66 20.69
CA LEU A 12 -1.64 -35.39 20.42
C LEU A 12 -0.88 -34.16 20.93
N PHE A 13 0.04 -34.32 21.89
CA PHE A 13 0.79 -33.18 22.45
C PHE A 13 1.98 -32.73 21.57
N LEU A 14 2.48 -33.63 20.71
CA LEU A 14 3.57 -33.35 19.77
C LEU A 14 3.10 -32.72 18.44
N VAL A 15 1.78 -32.61 18.23
CA VAL A 15 1.19 -31.84 17.13
C VAL A 15 0.72 -30.46 17.61
N SER A 16 1.35 -29.94 18.67
CA SER A 16 1.48 -28.50 18.85
C SER A 16 2.43 -28.01 17.76
N SER A 17 1.91 -28.05 16.52
CA SER A 17 2.46 -27.37 15.36
C SER A 17 2.94 -26.02 15.83
N VAL A 18 4.26 -25.84 15.77
CA VAL A 18 4.94 -24.55 15.72
C VAL A 18 4.01 -23.58 15.01
N THR A 19 3.27 -22.80 15.80
CA THR A 19 2.72 -21.56 15.29
C THR A 19 3.96 -20.74 15.07
N PHE A 20 4.46 -20.74 13.83
CA PHE A 20 5.21 -19.61 13.33
C PHE A 20 4.23 -18.45 13.46
N ALA A 21 4.25 -17.82 14.64
CA ALA A 21 3.85 -16.44 14.74
C ALA A 21 4.83 -15.76 13.81
N ASP A 22 4.44 -15.62 12.54
CA ASP A 22 5.10 -14.76 11.57
C ASP A 22 4.89 -13.34 12.09
N GLN A 23 5.62 -13.03 13.15
CA GLN A 23 5.96 -11.67 13.52
C GLN A 23 7.10 -11.25 12.60
N PHE A 24 6.90 -11.42 11.28
CA PHE A 24 7.73 -10.87 10.23
C PHE A 24 7.44 -9.37 10.18
N VAL A 25 7.95 -8.65 11.18
CA VAL A 25 8.15 -7.22 11.02
C VAL A 25 9.25 -7.10 9.97
N PRO A 26 8.96 -6.60 8.76
CA PRO A 26 9.95 -6.59 7.70
C PRO A 26 11.15 -5.71 8.08
N GLU A 27 12.36 -6.12 7.68
CA GLU A 27 13.57 -5.33 7.93
C GLU A 27 13.64 -4.11 7.00
N PHE A 28 12.87 -3.05 7.31
CA PHE A 28 12.77 -1.83 6.51
C PHE A 28 14.11 -1.13 6.21
N ASN A 29 15.16 -1.41 6.98
CA ASN A 29 16.49 -0.85 6.76
C ASN A 29 17.22 -1.51 5.58
N GLN A 30 16.89 -2.76 5.26
CA GLN A 30 17.51 -3.51 4.18
C GLN A 30 16.69 -3.47 2.88
N MET A 31 15.43 -3.00 2.96
CA MET A 31 14.55 -2.87 1.81
C MET A 31 15.01 -1.79 0.83
N LYS A 32 14.79 -2.05 -0.46
CA LYS A 32 14.96 -1.05 -1.50
C LYS A 32 13.98 0.09 -1.27
N LYS A 33 14.48 1.33 -1.31
CA LYS A 33 13.67 2.53 -1.14
C LYS A 33 13.60 3.32 -2.43
N ILE A 34 12.39 3.74 -2.76
CA ILE A 34 12.14 4.67 -3.85
C ILE A 34 11.46 5.90 -3.26
N ARG A 35 12.05 7.06 -3.49
CA ARG A 35 11.40 8.34 -3.24
C ARG A 35 10.77 8.80 -4.53
N CYS A 36 9.51 9.23 -4.47
CA CYS A 36 8.86 9.94 -5.56
C CYS A 36 8.47 11.34 -5.11
N ASP A 37 8.92 12.35 -5.85
CA ASP A 37 8.48 13.73 -5.70
C ASP A 37 7.27 13.93 -6.64
N ILE A 38 6.14 14.33 -6.07
CA ILE A 38 4.81 14.22 -6.66
C ILE A 38 4.16 15.61 -6.70
N GLU A 39 3.58 15.95 -7.85
CA GLU A 39 2.68 17.08 -8.02
C GLU A 39 1.26 16.57 -8.24
N GLU A 40 0.34 16.98 -7.37
CA GLU A 40 -1.06 16.55 -7.40
C GLU A 40 -1.96 17.76 -7.66
N ILE A 41 -2.89 17.59 -8.59
CA ILE A 41 -3.90 18.59 -8.94
C ILE A 41 -5.27 18.04 -8.57
N ILE A 42 -6.01 18.80 -7.76
CA ILE A 42 -7.39 18.48 -7.38
C ILE A 42 -8.32 19.33 -8.24
N TYR A 43 -9.29 18.67 -8.85
CA TYR A 43 -10.27 19.27 -9.73
C TYR A 43 -11.65 19.31 -9.05
N ASN A 44 -12.40 20.36 -9.38
CA ASN A 44 -13.81 20.48 -9.02
C ASN A 44 -14.67 19.66 -9.99
N GLN A 45 -15.98 19.62 -9.74
CA GLN A 45 -16.93 18.86 -10.57
C GLN A 45 -17.00 19.33 -12.03
N ASP A 46 -16.76 20.62 -12.26
CA ASP A 46 -16.69 21.25 -13.59
C ASP A 46 -15.30 21.14 -14.25
N ASN A 47 -14.39 20.36 -13.66
CA ASN A 47 -12.97 20.23 -14.04
C ASN A 47 -12.12 21.50 -13.88
N SER A 48 -12.62 22.52 -13.18
CA SER A 48 -11.76 23.64 -12.75
C SER A 48 -10.75 23.17 -11.69
N VAL A 49 -9.57 23.78 -11.67
CA VAL A 49 -8.52 23.44 -10.69
C VAL A 49 -8.86 24.08 -9.34
N VAL A 50 -8.94 23.27 -8.29
CA VAL A 50 -9.18 23.71 -6.92
C VAL A 50 -7.86 23.90 -6.18
N SER A 51 -6.96 22.94 -6.30
CA SER A 51 -5.67 22.98 -5.60
C SER A 51 -4.57 22.32 -6.42
N LYS A 52 -3.33 22.73 -6.14
CA LYS A 52 -2.11 22.10 -6.59
C LYS A 52 -1.20 21.88 -5.39
N ASN A 53 -0.90 20.63 -5.10
CA ASN A 53 -0.08 20.22 -3.97
C ASN A 53 1.23 19.62 -4.49
N LYS A 54 2.32 19.88 -3.77
CA LYS A 54 3.59 19.18 -3.98
C LYS A 54 3.97 18.46 -2.70
N TYR A 55 4.31 17.19 -2.83
CA TYR A 55 4.75 16.37 -1.71
C TYR A 55 5.72 15.31 -2.20
N PHE A 56 6.37 14.61 -1.27
CA PHE A 56 7.14 13.43 -1.60
C PHE A 56 6.60 12.23 -0.84
N ARG A 57 6.79 11.04 -1.41
CA ARG A 57 6.46 9.78 -0.77
C ARG A 57 7.62 8.81 -0.91
N ILE A 58 7.92 8.10 0.18
CA ILE A 58 8.95 7.06 0.21
C ILE A 58 8.25 5.71 0.26
N PHE A 59 8.54 4.88 -0.73
CA PHE A 59 8.08 3.51 -0.86
C PHE A 59 9.22 2.58 -0.49
N ASN A 60 8.98 1.67 0.44
CA ASN A 60 9.88 0.54 0.69
C ASN A 60 9.34 -0.64 -0.12
N LEU A 61 10.19 -1.20 -0.95
CA LEU A 61 9.87 -2.27 -1.87
C LEU A 61 10.40 -3.60 -1.32
N ASP A 62 9.49 -4.55 -1.18
CA ASP A 62 9.79 -5.94 -0.88
C ASP A 62 9.54 -6.75 -2.15
N ASP A 63 10.57 -6.78 -2.99
CA ASP A 63 10.51 -7.45 -4.30
C ASP A 63 10.29 -8.97 -4.15
N GLU A 64 10.78 -9.59 -3.06
CA GLU A 64 10.63 -11.03 -2.79
C GLU A 64 9.17 -11.40 -2.50
N ASN A 65 8.50 -10.60 -1.66
CA ASN A 65 7.10 -10.83 -1.29
C ASN A 65 6.10 -10.08 -2.16
N LYS A 66 6.57 -9.33 -3.17
CA LYS A 66 5.76 -8.45 -4.03
C LYS A 66 4.90 -7.46 -3.22
N LYS A 67 5.49 -6.89 -2.16
CA LYS A 67 4.83 -5.96 -1.25
C LYS A 67 5.44 -4.56 -1.33
N ILE A 68 4.61 -3.57 -1.02
CA ILE A 68 5.02 -2.16 -0.89
C ILE A 68 4.65 -1.69 0.49
N TYR A 69 5.51 -0.89 1.10
CA TYR A 69 5.25 -0.26 2.38
C TYR A 69 5.46 1.25 2.33
N ILE A 70 4.48 1.98 2.84
CA ILE A 70 4.51 3.45 3.00
C ILE A 70 4.46 3.72 4.50
N GLN A 71 5.39 4.51 5.03
CA GLN A 71 5.46 4.82 6.48
C GLN A 71 5.43 3.57 7.39
N LYS A 72 6.03 2.46 6.95
CA LYS A 72 6.01 1.15 7.61
C LYS A 72 4.64 0.45 7.66
N ALA A 73 3.62 0.99 7.02
CA ALA A 73 2.34 0.31 6.80
C ALA A 73 2.34 -0.38 5.43
N PRO A 74 1.81 -1.62 5.31
CA PRO A 74 1.67 -2.29 4.03
C PRO A 74 0.64 -1.57 3.15
N VAL A 75 0.88 -1.60 1.84
CA VAL A 75 -0.13 -1.26 0.84
C VAL A 75 -0.79 -2.56 0.40
N ASP A 76 -2.02 -2.79 0.85
CA ASP A 76 -2.70 -4.06 0.61
C ASP A 76 -3.26 -4.20 -0.81
N GLY A 77 -3.59 -3.07 -1.46
CA GLY A 77 -4.26 -3.02 -2.76
C GLY A 77 -3.35 -3.26 -3.97
N ILE A 78 -2.33 -4.11 -3.89
CA ILE A 78 -1.40 -4.34 -5.00
C ILE A 78 -2.08 -5.20 -6.07
N SER A 79 -2.25 -4.64 -7.26
CA SER A 79 -2.87 -5.32 -8.41
C SER A 79 -1.87 -5.89 -9.41
N TYR A 80 -0.65 -5.32 -9.44
CA TYR A 80 0.44 -5.79 -10.28
C TYR A 80 1.78 -5.39 -9.65
N TYR A 81 2.74 -6.29 -9.66
CA TYR A 81 4.09 -6.04 -9.14
C TYR A 81 5.12 -6.85 -9.93
N GLU A 82 5.88 -6.18 -10.79
CA GLU A 82 6.97 -6.80 -11.54
C GLU A 82 8.18 -5.84 -11.65
N SER A 83 9.19 -6.23 -12.42
CA SER A 83 10.42 -5.45 -12.62
C SER A 83 10.18 -4.11 -13.30
N ASN A 84 9.21 -4.03 -14.21
CA ASN A 84 8.92 -2.86 -15.03
C ASN A 84 7.98 -1.85 -14.38
N ARG A 85 6.94 -2.31 -13.67
CA ARG A 85 5.98 -1.42 -13.00
C ARG A 85 5.32 -2.07 -11.79
N ILE A 86 4.72 -1.22 -10.97
CA ILE A 86 3.89 -1.63 -9.83
C ILE A 86 2.58 -0.85 -9.88
N ASP A 87 1.44 -1.54 -9.89
CA ASP A 87 0.10 -0.94 -9.90
C ASP A 87 -0.61 -1.29 -8.60
N PHE A 88 -1.11 -0.28 -7.89
CA PHE A 88 -1.72 -0.47 -6.58
C PHE A 88 -2.83 0.53 -6.28
N TYR A 89 -3.68 0.16 -5.34
CA TYR A 89 -4.76 0.97 -4.80
C TYR A 89 -4.41 1.39 -3.37
N MET A 90 -4.69 2.65 -3.06
CA MET A 90 -4.62 3.19 -1.71
C MET A 90 -5.96 3.81 -1.34
N GLN A 91 -6.30 3.73 -0.06
CA GLN A 91 -7.40 4.48 0.50
C GLN A 91 -6.87 5.32 1.66
N GLN A 92 -7.15 6.62 1.62
CA GLN A 92 -6.91 7.52 2.73
C GLN A 92 -8.25 7.98 3.27
N MET A 93 -8.43 7.84 4.58
CA MET A 93 -9.63 8.28 5.27
C MET A 93 -9.23 9.36 6.27
N THR A 94 -9.95 10.46 6.23
CA THR A 94 -9.86 11.56 7.19
C THR A 94 -11.26 11.80 7.77
N ASP A 95 -11.37 12.66 8.76
CA ASP A 95 -12.67 13.01 9.36
C ASP A 95 -13.61 13.69 8.36
N ASP A 96 -13.08 14.29 7.28
CA ASP A 96 -13.86 15.10 6.34
C ASP A 96 -14.10 14.43 4.98
N PHE A 97 -13.28 13.43 4.63
CA PHE A 97 -13.34 12.76 3.33
C PHE A 97 -12.68 11.39 3.30
N ILE A 98 -13.12 10.59 2.31
CA ILE A 98 -12.47 9.37 1.86
C ILE A 98 -11.87 9.61 0.47
N MET A 99 -10.58 9.33 0.31
CA MET A 99 -9.87 9.39 -0.96
C MET A 99 -9.46 7.99 -1.38
N GLN A 100 -9.87 7.60 -2.59
CA GLN A 100 -9.47 6.35 -3.23
C GLN A 100 -8.52 6.68 -4.37
N THR A 101 -7.33 6.10 -4.34
CA THR A 101 -6.26 6.38 -5.30
C THR A 101 -5.87 5.10 -6.02
N LYS A 102 -5.85 5.14 -7.35
CA LYS A 102 -5.17 4.15 -8.18
C LYS A 102 -3.84 4.75 -8.62
N ALA A 103 -2.74 4.11 -8.27
CA ALA A 103 -1.40 4.60 -8.53
C ALA A 103 -0.57 3.56 -9.29
N THR A 104 0.37 4.07 -10.09
CA THR A 104 1.36 3.29 -10.83
C THR A 104 2.74 3.87 -10.56
N ILE A 105 3.70 3.00 -10.22
CA ILE A 105 5.13 3.30 -10.25
C ILE A 105 5.71 2.60 -11.47
N ASP A 106 6.10 3.37 -12.47
CA ASP A 106 6.89 2.89 -13.61
C ASP A 106 8.37 2.87 -13.18
N LYS A 107 8.93 1.65 -13.04
CA LYS A 107 10.30 1.41 -12.57
C LYS A 107 11.32 1.58 -13.70
N GLU A 108 10.90 1.51 -14.96
CA GLU A 108 11.80 1.71 -16.12
C GLU A 108 12.04 3.19 -16.36
N ASN A 109 10.96 3.98 -16.35
CA ASN A 109 11.01 5.42 -16.56
C ASN A 109 11.17 6.22 -15.26
N MET A 110 11.15 5.55 -14.11
CA MET A 110 11.20 6.15 -12.79
C MET A 110 10.13 7.24 -12.62
N LYS A 111 8.88 6.91 -12.97
CA LYS A 111 7.73 7.82 -12.91
C LYS A 111 6.65 7.32 -11.97
N TYR A 112 6.02 8.27 -11.29
CA TYR A 112 4.80 8.04 -10.52
C TYR A 112 3.62 8.68 -11.24
N THR A 113 2.52 7.94 -11.35
CA THR A 113 1.24 8.50 -11.79
C THR A 113 0.12 8.00 -10.89
N SER A 114 -0.91 8.82 -10.70
CA SER A 114 -2.11 8.36 -10.01
C SER A 114 -3.34 9.14 -10.41
N ASP A 115 -4.48 8.45 -10.36
CA ASP A 115 -5.81 9.04 -10.44
C ASP A 115 -6.56 8.72 -9.15
N SER A 116 -7.21 9.73 -8.59
CA SER A 116 -7.94 9.61 -7.32
C SER A 116 -9.33 10.18 -7.39
N VAL A 117 -10.22 9.60 -6.59
CA VAL A 117 -11.56 10.11 -6.32
C VAL A 117 -11.65 10.46 -4.84
N ILE A 118 -12.08 11.69 -4.55
CA ILE A 118 -12.24 12.22 -3.20
C ILE A 118 -13.73 12.41 -2.95
N ASN A 119 -14.27 11.67 -1.99
CA ASN A 119 -15.66 11.79 -1.55
C ASN A 119 -15.67 12.50 -0.20
N TYR A 120 -16.19 13.72 -0.17
CA TYR A 120 -16.35 14.50 1.07
C TYR A 120 -17.67 14.13 1.74
N ASP A 121 -17.68 14.18 3.07
CA ASP A 121 -18.89 13.92 3.86
C ASP A 121 -19.93 15.03 3.67
N SER A 122 -19.47 16.27 3.48
CA SER A 122 -20.33 17.40 3.18
C SER A 122 -20.77 17.40 1.71
N MET A 123 -22.08 17.35 1.51
CA MET A 123 -22.73 17.46 0.20
C MET A 123 -22.35 18.75 -0.56
N PHE A 124 -21.90 19.80 0.14
CA PHE A 124 -21.48 21.06 -0.49
C PHE A 124 -20.25 20.89 -1.38
N PHE A 125 -19.30 20.02 -1.00
CA PHE A 125 -18.07 19.80 -1.77
C PHE A 125 -18.25 18.72 -2.84
N GLY A 126 -19.18 17.77 -2.60
CA GLY A 126 -19.47 16.65 -3.48
C GLY A 126 -18.25 15.78 -3.80
N THR A 127 -18.32 14.97 -4.87
CA THR A 127 -17.18 14.16 -5.31
C THR A 127 -16.20 14.98 -6.15
N ARG A 128 -14.92 14.90 -5.83
CA ARG A 128 -13.82 15.51 -6.59
C ARG A 128 -12.91 14.46 -7.20
N LYS A 129 -12.16 14.87 -8.22
CA LYS A 129 -11.12 14.04 -8.84
C LYS A 129 -9.77 14.69 -8.58
N ALA A 130 -8.74 13.87 -8.41
CA ALA A 130 -7.38 14.34 -8.36
C ALA A 130 -6.51 13.51 -9.30
N ARG A 131 -5.50 14.17 -9.89
CA ARG A 131 -4.48 13.51 -10.70
C ARG A 131 -3.12 13.91 -10.15
N ALA A 132 -2.23 12.94 -10.05
CA ALA A 132 -0.86 13.21 -9.66
C ALA A 132 0.11 12.63 -10.68
N ASP A 133 1.16 13.39 -10.94
CA ASP A 133 2.29 13.00 -11.77
C ASP A 133 3.58 13.32 -10.97
N GLY A 134 4.57 12.45 -11.05
CA GLY A 134 5.78 12.57 -10.24
C GLY A 134 6.99 11.86 -10.84
N THR A 135 8.15 12.22 -10.32
CA THR A 135 9.43 11.59 -10.68
C THR A 135 9.97 10.84 -9.49
N CYS A 136 10.44 9.62 -9.71
CA CYS A 136 10.97 8.74 -8.71
C CYS A 136 12.48 8.60 -8.82
N PHE A 137 13.14 8.25 -7.72
CA PHE A 137 14.57 7.93 -7.68
C PHE A 137 14.86 7.01 -6.49
N ALA A 138 15.88 6.17 -6.64
CA ALA A 138 16.36 5.31 -5.56
C ALA A 138 17.04 6.16 -4.48
N ILE A 139 16.86 5.79 -3.21
CA ILE A 139 17.49 6.43 -2.05
C ILE A 139 18.02 5.39 -1.06
#